data_AF-A0A1Y3TK77-F1
#
_entry.id   AF-A0A1Y3TK77-F1
#
_cell.length_a   1.000
_cell.length_b   1.000
_cell.length_c   1.000
_cell.angle_alpha   90.00
_cell.angle_beta   90.00
_cell.angle_gamma   90.00
#
_symmetry.space_group_name_H-M   'P 1'
#
loop_
_entity.id
_entity.type
_entity.pdbx_description
1 polymer ?
#
loop_
_entity_poly.entity_id
_entity_poly.type
_entity_poly.pdbx_seq_one_letter_code
_entity_poly.pdbx_strand_id
1 'polypeptide(L)'
;MKITLQRTSPNYRQKLSTHRIMRDLTIGLLVLVAYSLYYYYYNFTTNDPLMHVALMYIVSLVVAIATEAVWALIHKEKVLTYLKNSFAWVTAIIFTLTLPAGTPLYVTAIGSFIAIFFGKLVYGGFGHNIFNPALVGRVVVHLAYGAELIANIPDTVNGIDIATKATPTTMLAGTSWLGGESFSYTLGDLFFGNHTGALGETCIVLILIVGIILAIRKVYDARIPVAYMGTILVLAEVFALVNGLDPISYPLIHFCLGGAMFGAVFMATDPVTSPSSPLGKIIYGICLGFLTMIIRLKANYPEGVLFSILMMNMLTPLIDSFVLGRTDQNVGKQWAAIGISLVVAVACVFGISTGIKNDVAAAEQEALEAQKAKEEEEKKKAEEEANKVQWTYLETTDDGYVMQVNGFGGSANPMKVAVKIDGDTVESVKVLEYAGETGGYGKDLIESGTGGNLNEKAKTFYDQVLNGSLSTSDVDGIDTSTGATVTSKGIVNAIKGAIEQAQKAPVVDGDTYTYTLTAKGYGGDANPMTVKVSVNKANETVTKVEVVEYAGETGGFGKDLIESGTGGNLNEKAKTFHDNVLNGETKWADVSGIDTSTGATVTTKGIVNAIQEAIDQTK
;
A
#
# COMPACT_ATOMS: atom_id res chain seq x y z
N MET A 1 65.18 -55.00 -16.26
CA MET A 1 64.96 -53.75 -17.02
C MET A 1 63.44 -53.57 -17.18
N LYS A 2 62.81 -52.68 -16.40
CA LYS A 2 61.36 -52.42 -16.51
C LYS A 2 61.16 -51.42 -17.66
N ILE A 3 60.80 -51.91 -18.85
CA ILE A 3 60.41 -51.05 -19.96
C ILE A 3 58.95 -50.66 -19.72
N THR A 4 58.73 -49.50 -19.12
CA THR A 4 57.40 -48.89 -19.07
C THR A 4 57.11 -48.24 -20.41
N LEU A 5 56.35 -48.93 -21.26
CA LEU A 5 55.75 -48.34 -22.46
C LEU A 5 54.69 -47.33 -22.00
N GLN A 6 55.07 -46.06 -21.82
CA GLN A 6 54.11 -44.96 -21.79
C GLN A 6 53.54 -44.80 -23.20
N ARG A 7 52.55 -45.61 -23.56
CA ARG A 7 51.59 -45.26 -24.60
C ARG A 7 50.60 -44.27 -24.01
N THR A 8 51.04 -43.02 -23.82
CA THR A 8 50.10 -41.90 -23.80
C THR A 8 49.95 -41.46 -25.24
N SER A 9 48.77 -41.72 -25.83
CA SER A 9 48.38 -41.14 -27.11
C SER A 9 48.71 -39.65 -27.09
N PRO A 10 49.39 -39.08 -28.11
CA PRO A 10 49.73 -37.67 -28.11
C PRO A 10 48.42 -36.90 -28.30
N ASN A 11 47.81 -36.46 -27.20
CA ASN A 11 46.80 -35.41 -27.27
C ASN A 11 47.50 -34.19 -27.89
N TYR A 12 47.10 -33.80 -29.11
CA TYR A 12 47.52 -32.55 -29.71
C TYR A 12 47.30 -31.44 -28.67
N ARG A 13 48.38 -30.78 -28.23
CA ARG A 13 48.28 -29.64 -27.31
C ARG A 13 47.39 -28.58 -27.96
N GLN A 14 46.14 -28.50 -27.53
CA GLN A 14 45.29 -27.37 -27.89
C GLN A 14 45.85 -26.11 -27.21
N LYS A 15 45.80 -24.98 -27.93
CA LYS A 15 46.33 -23.68 -27.47
C LYS A 15 45.47 -23.01 -26.39
N LEU A 16 44.36 -23.63 -25.99
CA LEU A 16 43.40 -23.15 -24.99
C LEU A 16 43.62 -23.88 -23.68
N SER A 17 44.10 -23.17 -22.67
CA SER A 17 44.24 -23.67 -21.29
C SER A 17 43.21 -22.99 -20.40
N THR A 18 42.81 -23.63 -19.29
CA THR A 18 41.92 -23.06 -18.27
C THR A 18 42.43 -21.70 -17.80
N HIS A 19 43.74 -21.59 -17.53
CA HIS A 19 44.39 -20.32 -17.17
C HIS A 19 44.16 -19.21 -18.20
N ARG A 20 44.23 -19.53 -19.49
CA ARG A 20 43.99 -18.55 -20.55
C ARG A 20 42.52 -18.13 -20.62
N ILE A 21 41.60 -19.08 -20.51
CA ILE A 21 40.15 -18.84 -20.51
C ILE A 21 39.78 -17.94 -19.32
N MET A 22 40.21 -18.30 -18.11
CA MET A 22 39.93 -17.53 -16.90
C MET A 22 40.58 -16.15 -16.91
N ARG A 23 41.78 -16.01 -17.48
CA ARG A 23 42.42 -14.70 -17.66
C ARG A 23 41.63 -13.83 -18.64
N ASP A 24 41.25 -14.36 -19.80
CA ASP A 24 40.51 -13.60 -20.80
C ASP A 24 39.12 -13.20 -20.25
N LEU A 25 38.46 -14.07 -19.49
CA LEU A 25 37.23 -13.75 -18.73
C LEU A 25 37.47 -12.66 -17.67
N THR A 26 38.55 -12.76 -16.89
CA THR A 26 38.91 -11.75 -15.88
C THR A 26 39.12 -10.38 -16.53
N ILE A 27 39.78 -10.32 -17.69
CA ILE A 27 39.97 -9.06 -18.43
C ILE A 27 38.62 -8.48 -18.84
N GLY A 28 37.70 -9.31 -19.34
CA GLY A 28 36.34 -8.86 -19.68
C GLY A 28 35.58 -8.30 -18.47
N LEU A 29 35.68 -8.96 -17.32
CA LEU A 29 35.07 -8.49 -16.08
C LEU A 29 35.71 -7.19 -15.58
N LEU A 30 37.04 -7.05 -15.68
CA LEU A 30 37.74 -5.82 -15.27
C LEU A 30 37.33 -4.61 -16.11
N VAL A 31 36.98 -4.80 -17.38
CA VAL A 31 36.41 -3.72 -18.22
C VAL A 31 35.07 -3.24 -17.64
N LEU A 32 34.21 -4.15 -17.18
CA LEU A 32 32.95 -3.80 -16.53
C LEU A 32 33.17 -3.16 -15.16
N VAL A 33 34.13 -3.66 -14.37
CA VAL A 33 34.51 -3.04 -13.09
C VAL A 33 34.98 -1.61 -13.32
N ALA A 34 35.87 -1.38 -14.28
CA ALA A 34 36.36 -0.04 -14.63
C ALA A 34 35.23 0.89 -15.07
N TYR A 35 34.29 0.40 -15.88
CA TYR A 35 33.11 1.18 -16.26
C TYR A 35 32.21 1.49 -15.07
N SER A 36 31.95 0.53 -14.18
CA SER A 36 31.14 0.76 -12.98
C SER A 36 31.76 1.88 -12.11
N LEU A 37 33.07 1.85 -11.88
CA LEU A 37 33.77 2.90 -11.14
C LEU A 37 33.71 4.25 -11.85
N TYR A 38 33.91 4.26 -13.17
CA TYR A 38 33.79 5.49 -13.98
C TYR A 38 32.36 6.07 -13.93
N TYR A 39 31.33 5.23 -14.00
CA TYR A 39 29.93 5.64 -13.94
C TYR A 39 29.61 6.33 -12.62
N TYR A 40 30.02 5.77 -11.48
CA TYR A 40 29.79 6.41 -10.17
C TYR A 40 30.67 7.64 -9.94
N TYR A 41 31.83 7.71 -10.59
CA TYR A 41 32.67 8.93 -10.57
C TYR A 41 32.06 10.08 -11.38
N TYR A 42 31.49 9.79 -12.56
CA TYR A 42 30.99 10.83 -13.46
C TYR A 42 29.59 11.34 -13.09
N ASN A 43 28.71 10.46 -12.60
CA ASN A 43 27.30 10.80 -12.36
C ASN A 43 27.04 11.40 -10.96
N PHE A 44 27.97 11.30 -10.03
CA PHE A 44 27.83 11.82 -8.66
C PHE A 44 28.80 12.96 -8.40
N THR A 45 28.35 13.97 -7.66
CA THR A 45 29.18 15.15 -7.34
C THR A 45 30.15 14.88 -6.20
N THR A 46 29.78 13.99 -5.28
CA THR A 46 30.61 13.50 -4.17
C THR A 46 31.35 12.22 -4.57
N ASN A 47 32.55 12.01 -4.01
CA ASN A 47 33.34 10.78 -4.27
C ASN A 47 32.92 9.61 -3.37
N ASP A 48 31.97 9.81 -2.45
CA ASP A 48 31.55 8.79 -1.48
C ASP A 48 30.97 7.53 -2.16
N PRO A 49 30.11 7.65 -3.20
CA PRO A 49 29.60 6.49 -3.93
C PRO A 49 30.70 5.66 -4.61
N LEU A 50 31.67 6.34 -5.22
CA LEU A 50 32.82 5.70 -5.87
C LEU A 50 33.64 4.90 -4.85
N MET A 51 33.96 5.51 -3.71
CA MET A 51 34.76 4.88 -2.66
C MET A 51 34.05 3.65 -2.10
N HIS A 52 32.74 3.73 -1.88
CA HIS A 52 31.94 2.61 -1.40
C HIS A 52 31.95 1.44 -2.40
N VAL A 53 31.69 1.69 -3.68
CA VAL A 53 31.71 0.66 -4.73
C VAL A 53 33.11 0.03 -4.86
N ALA A 54 34.17 0.84 -4.80
CA ALA A 54 35.54 0.33 -4.81
C ALA A 54 35.82 -0.58 -3.60
N LEU A 55 35.34 -0.18 -2.41
CA LEU A 55 35.46 -0.98 -1.19
C LEU A 55 34.67 -2.29 -1.28
N MET A 56 33.50 -2.31 -1.92
CA MET A 56 32.74 -3.55 -2.14
C MET A 56 33.57 -4.59 -2.91
N TYR A 57 34.25 -4.18 -4.00
CA TYR A 57 35.13 -5.08 -4.75
C TYR A 57 36.32 -5.55 -3.91
N ILE A 58 36.96 -4.65 -3.18
CA ILE A 58 38.12 -4.99 -2.33
C ILE A 58 37.70 -5.98 -1.25
N VAL A 59 36.61 -5.70 -0.53
CA VAL A 59 36.09 -6.56 0.54
C VAL A 59 35.74 -7.95 -0.01
N SER A 60 35.00 -8.03 -1.12
CA SER A 60 34.67 -9.32 -1.71
C SER A 60 35.92 -10.10 -2.15
N LEU A 61 36.89 -9.45 -2.79
CA LEU A 61 38.14 -10.10 -3.20
C LEU A 61 38.95 -10.61 -2.00
N VAL A 62 39.10 -9.79 -0.97
CA VAL A 62 39.85 -10.14 0.25
C VAL A 62 39.17 -11.32 0.95
N VAL A 63 37.85 -11.29 1.13
CA VAL A 63 37.10 -12.37 1.77
C VAL A 63 37.18 -13.66 0.95
N ALA A 64 37.05 -13.58 -0.38
CA ALA A 64 37.13 -14.75 -1.24
C ALA A 64 38.51 -15.43 -1.18
N ILE A 65 39.58 -14.65 -1.29
CA ILE A 65 40.96 -15.16 -1.21
C ILE A 65 41.25 -15.70 0.20
N ALA A 66 40.83 -14.98 1.25
CA ALA A 66 41.02 -15.43 2.63
C ALA A 66 40.31 -16.76 2.91
N THR A 67 39.06 -16.91 2.43
CA THR A 67 38.28 -18.14 2.60
C THR A 67 38.96 -19.34 1.94
N GLU A 68 39.45 -19.18 0.70
CA GLU A 68 40.19 -20.24 0.03
C GLU A 68 41.56 -20.51 0.65
N ALA A 69 42.26 -19.48 1.14
CA ALA A 69 43.54 -19.64 1.82
C ALA A 69 43.39 -20.44 3.11
N VAL A 70 42.36 -20.14 3.91
CA VAL A 70 42.01 -20.90 5.12
C VAL A 70 41.65 -22.35 4.76
N TRP A 71 40.87 -22.57 3.70
CA TRP A 71 40.55 -23.91 3.23
C TRP A 71 41.80 -24.71 2.85
N ALA A 72 42.71 -24.12 2.09
CA ALA A 72 43.97 -24.75 1.70
C ALA A 72 44.85 -25.08 2.92
N LEU A 73 44.88 -24.21 3.94
CA LEU A 73 45.59 -24.47 5.19
C LEU A 73 45.01 -25.67 5.95
N ILE A 74 43.68 -25.75 6.06
CA ILE A 74 42.98 -26.88 6.72
C ILE A 74 43.29 -28.19 6.01
N HIS A 75 43.32 -28.19 4.68
CA HIS A 75 43.60 -29.38 3.86
C HIS A 75 45.09 -29.67 3.67
N LYS A 76 45.97 -28.90 4.35
CA LYS A 76 47.43 -29.03 4.28
C LYS A 76 47.98 -28.92 2.84
N GLU A 77 47.31 -28.15 2.01
CA GLU A 77 47.76 -27.85 0.65
C GLU A 77 48.65 -26.60 0.63
N LYS A 78 49.49 -26.49 -0.41
CA LYS A 78 50.31 -25.28 -0.61
C LYS A 78 49.41 -24.13 -1.04
N VAL A 79 49.09 -23.23 -0.10
CA VAL A 79 48.19 -22.08 -0.27
C VAL A 79 48.41 -21.34 -1.59
N LEU A 80 49.65 -20.94 -1.88
CA LEU A 80 49.96 -20.16 -3.09
C LEU A 80 49.69 -20.94 -4.40
N THR A 81 49.89 -22.25 -4.39
CA THR A 81 49.62 -23.11 -5.55
C THR A 81 48.12 -23.35 -5.71
N TYR A 82 47.39 -23.51 -4.61
CA TYR A 82 45.94 -23.67 -4.62
C TYR A 82 45.25 -22.42 -5.16
N LEU A 83 45.55 -21.25 -4.58
CA LEU A 83 44.95 -19.97 -4.96
C LEU A 83 45.15 -19.64 -6.45
N LYS A 84 46.34 -19.93 -7.00
CA LYS A 84 46.62 -19.70 -8.42
C LYS A 84 45.73 -20.50 -9.36
N ASN A 85 45.33 -21.71 -8.96
CA ASN A 85 44.55 -22.61 -9.82
C ASN A 85 43.05 -22.60 -9.54
N SER A 86 42.62 -21.96 -8.44
CA SER A 86 41.22 -21.96 -8.04
C SER A 86 40.41 -20.79 -8.64
N PHE A 87 41.05 -19.66 -8.96
CA PHE A 87 40.39 -18.50 -9.59
C PHE A 87 39.26 -17.86 -8.75
N ALA A 88 39.36 -17.84 -7.42
CA ALA A 88 38.37 -17.26 -6.50
C ALA A 88 37.95 -15.83 -6.85
N TRP A 89 38.90 -15.04 -7.37
CA TRP A 89 38.68 -13.64 -7.72
C TRP A 89 37.63 -13.47 -8.82
N VAL A 90 37.50 -14.42 -9.74
CA VAL A 90 36.48 -14.35 -10.80
C VAL A 90 35.09 -14.45 -10.18
N THR A 91 34.89 -15.39 -9.26
CA THR A 91 33.63 -15.54 -8.51
C THR A 91 33.32 -14.31 -7.69
N ALA A 92 34.30 -13.75 -6.99
CA ALA A 92 34.14 -12.54 -6.19
C ALA A 92 33.73 -11.34 -7.06
N ILE A 93 34.42 -11.10 -8.18
CA ILE A 93 34.11 -9.99 -9.09
C ILE A 93 32.70 -10.15 -9.69
N ILE A 94 32.34 -11.35 -10.16
CA ILE A 94 30.98 -11.61 -10.69
C ILE A 94 29.95 -11.36 -9.60
N PHE A 95 30.17 -11.88 -8.38
CA PHE A 95 29.27 -11.67 -7.24
C PHE A 95 29.09 -10.17 -6.94
N THR A 96 30.17 -9.40 -6.81
CA THR A 96 30.07 -7.95 -6.55
C THR A 96 29.33 -7.23 -7.68
N LEU A 97 29.60 -7.58 -8.94
CA LEU A 97 28.88 -7.02 -10.09
C LEU A 97 27.36 -7.32 -10.07
N THR A 98 26.91 -8.35 -9.36
CA THR A 98 25.47 -8.63 -9.19
C THR A 98 24.79 -7.80 -8.11
N LEU A 99 25.56 -7.10 -7.28
CA LEU A 99 25.02 -6.33 -6.16
C LEU A 99 24.69 -4.90 -6.60
N PRO A 100 23.64 -4.29 -6.03
CA PRO A 100 23.41 -2.86 -6.09
C PRO A 100 24.51 -2.06 -5.40
N ALA A 101 24.74 -0.82 -5.82
CA ALA A 101 25.80 0.02 -5.28
C ALA A 101 25.59 0.42 -3.81
N GLY A 102 24.35 0.50 -3.33
CA GLY A 102 24.03 0.83 -1.94
C GLY A 102 24.23 -0.31 -0.95
N THR A 103 24.69 -1.49 -1.40
CA THR A 103 24.82 -2.66 -0.52
C THR A 103 25.88 -2.43 0.56
N PRO A 104 25.57 -2.63 1.85
CA PRO A 104 26.56 -2.50 2.91
C PRO A 104 27.76 -3.46 2.76
N LEU A 105 28.93 -3.00 3.21
CA LEU A 105 30.18 -3.76 3.06
C LEU A 105 30.16 -5.11 3.81
N TYR A 106 29.48 -5.18 4.96
CA TYR A 106 29.36 -6.42 5.73
C TYR A 106 28.50 -7.47 4.99
N VAL A 107 27.43 -7.04 4.32
CA VAL A 107 26.58 -7.92 3.50
C VAL A 107 27.38 -8.46 2.30
N THR A 108 28.18 -7.60 1.68
CA THR A 108 29.10 -7.99 0.60
C THR A 108 30.13 -9.03 1.09
N ALA A 109 30.69 -8.85 2.28
CA ALA A 109 31.61 -9.81 2.89
C ALA A 109 30.93 -11.17 3.13
N ILE A 110 29.75 -11.18 3.76
CA ILE A 110 28.99 -12.41 4.06
C ILE A 110 28.64 -13.14 2.76
N GLY A 111 28.11 -12.44 1.76
CA GLY A 111 27.75 -13.05 0.48
C GLY A 111 28.96 -13.61 -0.27
N SER A 112 30.10 -12.91 -0.23
CA SER A 112 31.34 -13.41 -0.83
C SER A 112 31.87 -14.65 -0.12
N PHE A 113 31.78 -14.71 1.21
CA PHE A 113 32.11 -15.90 1.98
C PHE A 113 31.21 -17.08 1.58
N ILE A 114 29.90 -16.86 1.51
CA ILE A 114 28.92 -17.89 1.15
C ILE A 114 29.13 -18.39 -0.29
N ALA A 115 29.37 -17.48 -1.24
CA ALA A 115 29.67 -17.81 -2.63
C ALA A 115 30.85 -18.78 -2.74
N ILE A 116 31.94 -18.50 -2.02
CA ILE A 116 33.15 -19.32 -2.07
C ILE A 116 33.00 -20.59 -1.25
N PHE A 117 32.61 -20.47 0.02
CA PHE A 117 32.56 -21.60 0.93
C PHE A 117 31.47 -22.61 0.52
N PHE A 118 30.21 -22.18 0.50
CA PHE A 118 29.08 -23.05 0.18
C PHE A 118 28.91 -23.27 -1.33
N GLY A 119 29.14 -22.23 -2.15
CA GLY A 119 28.95 -22.34 -3.59
C GLY A 119 30.03 -23.15 -4.31
N LYS A 120 31.24 -23.26 -3.73
CA LYS A 120 32.41 -23.84 -4.42
C LYS A 120 33.20 -24.84 -3.59
N LEU A 121 33.64 -24.47 -2.39
CA LEU A 121 34.60 -25.29 -1.62
C LEU A 121 33.98 -26.57 -1.06
N VAL A 122 32.73 -26.52 -0.58
CA VAL A 122 31.99 -27.68 -0.05
C VAL A 122 31.89 -28.81 -1.09
N TYR A 123 31.86 -28.48 -2.38
CA TYR A 123 31.77 -29.46 -3.47
C TYR A 123 33.13 -29.96 -3.98
N GLY A 124 34.24 -29.57 -3.35
CA GLY A 124 35.59 -29.99 -3.76
C GLY A 124 36.36 -28.96 -4.59
N GLY A 125 35.89 -27.71 -4.65
CA GLY A 125 36.62 -26.59 -5.25
C GLY A 125 36.35 -26.37 -6.74
N PHE A 126 37.31 -25.75 -7.43
CA PHE A 126 37.15 -25.35 -8.83
C PHE A 126 36.89 -26.56 -9.75
N GLY A 127 35.83 -26.48 -10.56
CA GLY A 127 35.46 -27.53 -11.52
C GLY A 127 34.51 -28.60 -10.96
N HIS A 128 34.16 -28.55 -9.67
CA HIS A 128 33.26 -29.51 -9.02
C HIS A 128 31.97 -28.86 -8.50
N ASN A 129 31.80 -27.55 -8.69
CA ASN A 129 30.62 -26.82 -8.25
C ASN A 129 29.39 -27.21 -9.08
N ILE A 130 28.31 -27.58 -8.40
CA ILE A 130 27.02 -27.94 -9.03
C ILE A 130 26.28 -26.68 -9.51
N PHE A 131 26.44 -25.57 -8.77
CA PHE A 131 25.81 -24.29 -9.03
C PHE A 131 26.87 -23.24 -9.38
N ASN A 132 26.46 -22.17 -10.08
CA ASN A 132 27.31 -21.00 -10.22
C ASN A 132 27.59 -20.40 -8.82
N PRO A 133 28.83 -20.39 -8.32
CA PRO A 133 29.09 -20.06 -6.92
C PRO A 133 28.77 -18.60 -6.58
N ALA A 134 28.96 -17.68 -7.53
CA ALA A 134 28.63 -16.27 -7.34
C ALA A 134 27.12 -16.09 -7.13
N LEU A 135 26.30 -16.84 -7.87
CA LEU A 135 24.85 -16.79 -7.74
C LEU A 135 24.34 -17.42 -6.45
N VAL A 136 25.02 -18.44 -5.92
CA VAL A 136 24.71 -18.98 -4.59
C VAL A 136 24.85 -17.89 -3.52
N GLY A 137 25.96 -17.15 -3.53
CA GLY A 137 26.13 -16.00 -2.62
C GLY A 137 25.06 -14.93 -2.83
N ARG A 138 24.76 -14.60 -4.09
CA ARG A 138 23.75 -13.59 -4.44
C ARG A 138 22.34 -13.96 -4.01
N VAL A 139 21.92 -15.23 -4.14
CA VAL A 139 20.60 -15.68 -3.64
C VAL A 139 20.50 -15.55 -2.14
N VAL A 140 21.53 -16.00 -1.39
CA VAL A 140 21.45 -15.95 0.07
C VAL A 140 21.40 -14.51 0.56
N VAL A 141 22.22 -13.62 -0.01
CA VAL A 141 22.14 -12.19 0.30
C VAL A 141 20.78 -11.60 -0.06
N HIS A 142 20.22 -11.96 -1.21
CA HIS A 142 18.92 -11.47 -1.63
C HIS A 142 17.78 -11.89 -0.71
N LEU A 143 17.79 -13.14 -0.25
CA LEU A 143 16.74 -13.68 0.63
C LEU A 143 16.92 -13.24 2.08
N ALA A 144 18.15 -13.19 2.59
CA ALA A 144 18.43 -12.88 4.00
C ALA A 144 18.59 -11.38 4.28
N TYR A 145 19.06 -10.61 3.30
CA TYR A 145 19.40 -9.19 3.43
C TYR A 145 18.73 -8.33 2.35
N GLY A 146 17.58 -8.76 1.82
CA GLY A 146 16.89 -8.05 0.73
C GLY A 146 16.59 -6.57 1.02
N ALA A 147 16.28 -6.22 2.27
CA ALA A 147 16.06 -4.83 2.69
C ALA A 147 17.33 -3.95 2.65
N GLU A 148 18.50 -4.57 2.76
CA GLU A 148 19.81 -3.90 2.74
C GLU A 148 20.35 -3.75 1.30
N LEU A 149 19.68 -4.31 0.30
CA LEU A 149 20.06 -4.20 -1.11
C LEU A 149 19.51 -2.93 -1.73
N ILE A 150 20.14 -1.80 -1.40
CA ILE A 150 19.69 -0.48 -1.83
C ILE A 150 20.26 -0.15 -3.22
N ALA A 151 19.39 0.22 -4.16
CA ALA A 151 19.75 0.54 -5.54
C ALA A 151 20.75 1.71 -5.65
N ASN A 152 20.60 2.71 -4.78
CA ASN A 152 21.44 3.90 -4.73
C ASN A 152 22.07 4.07 -3.34
N ILE A 153 23.23 4.70 -3.32
CA ILE A 153 23.82 5.21 -2.09
C ILE A 153 23.07 6.51 -1.78
N PRO A 154 22.49 6.69 -0.58
CA PRO A 154 21.78 7.91 -0.21
C PRO A 154 22.74 9.10 -0.31
N ASP A 155 22.63 9.88 -1.38
CA ASP A 155 23.40 11.10 -1.53
C ASP A 155 22.57 12.26 -0.96
N THR A 156 23.13 12.98 0.00
CA THR A 156 22.50 14.16 0.60
C THR A 156 22.77 15.38 -0.27
N VAL A 157 22.44 15.30 -1.56
CA VAL A 157 22.65 16.40 -2.51
C VAL A 157 21.28 16.98 -2.88
N ASN A 158 21.05 18.21 -2.39
CA ASN A 158 19.89 19.09 -2.63
C ASN A 158 18.60 18.87 -1.82
N GLY A 159 18.63 18.20 -0.66
CA GLY A 159 17.45 18.14 0.23
C GLY A 159 16.20 17.47 -0.37
N ILE A 160 16.35 16.86 -1.55
CA ILE A 160 15.40 15.97 -2.18
C ILE A 160 15.99 14.58 -1.99
N ASP A 161 15.20 13.70 -1.38
CA ASP A 161 15.57 12.32 -1.12
C ASP A 161 15.69 11.53 -2.44
N ILE A 162 16.87 11.59 -3.08
CA ILE A 162 17.21 10.84 -4.30
C ILE A 162 17.38 9.34 -3.98
N ALA A 163 17.28 8.92 -2.70
CA ALA A 163 17.45 7.53 -2.29
C ALA A 163 16.34 6.58 -2.77
N THR A 164 15.22 7.10 -3.28
CA THR A 164 13.99 6.30 -3.55
C THR A 164 13.70 6.08 -5.04
N LYS A 165 14.70 6.10 -5.94
CA LYS A 165 14.50 5.65 -7.32
C LYS A 165 14.51 4.12 -7.40
N ALA A 166 13.32 3.53 -7.50
CA ALA A 166 13.11 2.11 -7.80
C ALA A 166 13.87 1.70 -9.08
N THR A 167 14.44 0.50 -9.12
CA THR A 167 15.12 0.02 -10.33
C THR A 167 14.09 -0.18 -11.45
N PRO A 168 14.50 -0.06 -12.73
CA PRO A 168 13.58 -0.24 -13.85
C PRO A 168 12.79 -1.56 -13.79
N THR A 169 13.40 -2.63 -13.27
CA THR A 169 12.73 -3.92 -13.07
C THR A 169 11.69 -3.92 -11.94
N THR A 170 11.95 -3.23 -10.83
CA THR A 170 10.97 -3.16 -9.73
C THR A 170 9.81 -2.25 -10.10
N MET A 171 10.05 -1.19 -10.89
CA MET A 171 9.00 -0.32 -11.44
C MET A 171 8.04 -1.09 -12.37
N LEU A 172 8.57 -1.93 -13.27
CA LEU A 172 7.71 -2.77 -14.11
C LEU A 172 6.96 -3.83 -13.31
N ALA A 173 7.59 -4.47 -12.33
CA ALA A 173 6.88 -5.41 -11.46
C ALA A 173 5.76 -4.74 -10.65
N GLY A 174 5.93 -3.47 -10.25
CA GLY A 174 4.90 -2.68 -9.60
C GLY A 174 3.65 -2.41 -10.46
N THR A 175 3.76 -2.56 -11.78
CA THR A 175 2.66 -2.42 -12.76
C THR A 175 2.27 -3.77 -13.37
N SER A 176 2.55 -4.88 -12.67
CA SER A 176 2.30 -6.25 -13.18
C SER A 176 2.93 -6.50 -14.56
N TRP A 177 4.08 -5.87 -14.81
CA TRP A 177 4.84 -5.91 -16.07
C TRP A 177 4.12 -5.30 -17.29
N LEU A 178 3.02 -4.58 -17.10
CA LEU A 178 2.33 -3.88 -18.19
C LEU A 178 2.98 -2.53 -18.53
N GLY A 179 3.74 -1.94 -17.59
CA GLY A 179 4.31 -0.61 -17.77
C GLY A 179 3.25 0.48 -17.61
N GLY A 180 3.34 1.56 -18.41
CA GLY A 180 2.45 2.72 -18.34
C GLY A 180 3.18 4.01 -17.96
N GLU A 181 2.44 5.05 -17.59
CA GLU A 181 3.02 6.37 -17.22
C GLU A 181 4.01 6.28 -16.05
N SER A 182 3.87 5.26 -15.20
CA SER A 182 4.78 4.99 -14.09
C SER A 182 6.16 4.51 -14.54
N PHE A 183 6.35 4.02 -15.78
CA PHE A 183 7.66 3.61 -16.28
C PHE A 183 8.38 4.77 -16.97
N SER A 184 9.27 5.43 -16.22
CA SER A 184 9.90 6.69 -16.67
C SER A 184 11.22 6.52 -17.44
N TYR A 185 11.62 5.31 -17.81
CA TYR A 185 12.90 5.06 -18.48
C TYR A 185 12.73 4.88 -19.99
N THR A 186 13.57 5.56 -20.77
CA THR A 186 13.62 5.33 -22.21
C THR A 186 14.47 4.10 -22.54
N LEU A 187 14.24 3.49 -23.70
CA LEU A 187 15.09 2.39 -24.18
C LEU A 187 16.57 2.81 -24.29
N GLY A 188 16.83 4.08 -24.66
CA GLY A 188 18.17 4.63 -24.69
C GLY A 188 18.84 4.64 -23.31
N ASP A 189 18.10 5.05 -22.27
CA ASP A 189 18.61 5.06 -20.90
C ASP A 189 18.97 3.64 -20.42
N LEU A 190 18.13 2.65 -20.75
CA LEU A 190 18.42 1.25 -20.43
C LEU A 190 19.63 0.72 -21.21
N PHE A 191 19.73 1.04 -22.50
CA PHE A 191 20.77 0.51 -23.38
C PHE A 191 22.16 1.06 -23.06
N PHE A 192 22.26 2.37 -22.77
CA PHE A 192 23.52 3.03 -22.41
C PHE A 192 23.84 2.94 -20.92
N GLY A 193 22.84 2.64 -20.08
CA GLY A 193 23.04 2.45 -18.65
C GLY A 193 22.84 3.67 -17.78
N ASN A 194 22.03 4.63 -18.22
CA ASN A 194 21.66 5.81 -17.45
C ASN A 194 20.51 5.50 -16.47
N HIS A 195 20.62 4.39 -15.75
CA HIS A 195 19.63 3.96 -14.77
C HIS A 195 20.31 3.36 -13.54
N THR A 196 19.52 3.18 -12.48
CA THR A 196 19.96 2.60 -11.22
C THR A 196 19.75 1.10 -11.26
N GLY A 197 20.61 0.34 -10.59
CA GLY A 197 20.64 -1.11 -10.74
C GLY A 197 21.85 -1.78 -10.10
N ALA A 198 22.05 -3.05 -10.44
CA ALA A 198 23.26 -3.78 -10.10
C ALA A 198 24.49 -3.20 -10.82
N LEU A 199 25.66 -3.26 -10.18
CA LEU A 199 26.90 -2.67 -10.72
C LEU A 199 27.23 -3.16 -12.15
N GLY A 200 26.97 -4.44 -12.42
CA GLY A 200 27.29 -5.10 -13.68
C GLY A 200 26.20 -5.09 -14.76
N GLU A 201 25.00 -4.59 -14.47
CA GLU A 201 23.92 -4.50 -15.48
C GLU A 201 23.87 -3.15 -16.20
N THR A 202 24.54 -2.14 -15.66
CA THR A 202 24.44 -0.74 -16.10
C THR A 202 24.65 -0.59 -17.62
N CYS A 203 25.79 -0.94 -18.21
CA CYS A 203 26.00 -0.72 -19.65
C CYS A 203 25.90 -1.97 -20.51
N ILE A 204 24.77 -2.16 -21.19
CA ILE A 204 24.52 -3.30 -22.08
C ILE A 204 25.42 -3.28 -23.30
N VAL A 205 25.66 -2.09 -23.88
CA VAL A 205 26.57 -1.94 -25.03
C VAL A 205 27.94 -2.52 -24.70
N LEU A 206 28.46 -2.19 -23.52
CA LEU A 206 29.77 -2.68 -23.08
C LEU A 206 29.75 -4.20 -22.85
N ILE A 207 28.69 -4.73 -22.23
CA ILE A 207 28.51 -6.18 -22.03
C ILE A 207 28.45 -6.91 -23.37
N LEU A 208 27.76 -6.37 -24.38
CA LEU A 208 27.66 -6.96 -25.71
C LEU A 208 29.02 -6.95 -26.42
N ILE A 209 29.76 -5.83 -26.39
CA ILE A 209 31.09 -5.74 -27.00
C ILE A 209 32.04 -6.75 -26.35
N VAL A 210 32.11 -6.77 -25.02
CA VAL A 210 32.95 -7.73 -24.29
C VAL A 210 32.48 -9.16 -24.55
N GLY A 211 31.18 -9.40 -24.56
CA GLY A 211 30.58 -10.70 -24.86
C GLY A 211 30.96 -11.22 -26.23
N ILE A 212 30.87 -10.39 -27.28
CA ILE A 212 31.27 -10.75 -28.65
C ILE A 212 32.77 -11.06 -28.70
N ILE A 213 33.61 -10.25 -28.06
CA ILE A 213 35.06 -10.48 -28.01
C ILE A 213 35.38 -11.83 -27.35
N LEU A 214 34.73 -12.15 -26.23
CA LEU A 214 34.91 -13.41 -25.51
C LEU A 214 34.40 -14.62 -26.32
N ALA A 215 33.30 -14.46 -27.06
CA ALA A 215 32.78 -15.48 -27.97
C ALA A 215 33.74 -15.76 -29.14
N ILE A 216 34.28 -14.71 -29.79
CA ILE A 216 35.27 -14.83 -30.87
C ILE A 216 36.55 -15.52 -30.35
N ARG A 217 36.98 -15.19 -29.13
CA ARG A 217 38.14 -15.82 -28.48
C ARG A 217 37.86 -17.23 -27.97
N LYS A 218 36.63 -17.75 -28.14
CA LYS A 218 36.18 -19.07 -27.72
C LYS A 218 36.36 -19.31 -26.21
N VAL A 219 36.13 -18.27 -25.40
CA VAL A 219 36.10 -18.37 -23.93
C VAL A 219 34.85 -19.12 -23.48
N TYR A 220 33.71 -18.84 -24.13
CA TYR A 220 32.45 -19.57 -23.94
C TYR A 220 31.77 -19.87 -25.30
N ASP A 221 30.73 -20.72 -25.28
CA ASP A 221 29.94 -21.06 -26.47
C ASP A 221 28.74 -20.10 -26.64
N ALA A 222 28.72 -19.35 -27.75
CA ALA A 222 27.70 -18.34 -28.03
C ALA A 222 26.27 -18.88 -28.18
N ARG A 223 26.10 -20.21 -28.30
CA ARG A 223 24.78 -20.83 -28.35
C ARG A 223 23.95 -20.55 -27.10
N ILE A 224 24.56 -20.52 -25.91
CA ILE A 224 23.83 -20.31 -24.65
C ILE A 224 23.26 -18.89 -24.60
N PRO A 225 24.06 -17.80 -24.75
CA PRO A 225 23.51 -16.45 -24.66
C PRO A 225 22.53 -16.12 -25.78
N VAL A 226 22.79 -16.60 -27.01
CA VAL A 226 21.88 -16.36 -28.15
C VAL A 226 20.54 -17.05 -27.94
N ALA A 227 20.53 -18.32 -27.52
CA ALA A 227 19.28 -19.03 -27.24
C ALA A 227 18.53 -18.42 -26.05
N TYR A 228 19.27 -18.00 -25.01
CA TYR A 228 18.69 -17.36 -23.83
C TYR A 228 18.03 -16.02 -24.15
N MET A 229 18.77 -15.09 -24.77
CA MET A 229 18.24 -13.77 -25.11
C MET A 229 17.18 -13.84 -26.20
N GLY A 230 17.34 -14.72 -27.20
CA GLY A 230 16.33 -14.94 -28.23
C GLY A 230 15.00 -15.42 -27.65
N THR A 231 15.05 -16.29 -26.64
CA THR A 231 13.82 -16.76 -25.97
C THR A 231 13.15 -15.66 -25.16
N ILE A 232 13.92 -14.82 -24.44
CA ILE A 232 13.36 -13.64 -23.75
C ILE A 232 12.63 -12.72 -24.73
N LEU A 233 13.26 -12.41 -25.88
CA LEU A 233 12.67 -11.54 -26.90
C LEU A 233 11.34 -12.09 -27.43
N VAL A 234 11.32 -13.37 -27.83
CA VAL A 234 10.12 -14.01 -28.38
C VAL A 234 8.99 -14.06 -27.34
N LEU A 235 9.30 -14.42 -26.09
CA LEU A 235 8.28 -14.52 -25.04
C LEU A 235 7.76 -13.15 -24.60
N ALA A 236 8.63 -12.14 -24.52
CA ALA A 236 8.22 -10.77 -24.25
C ALA A 236 7.37 -10.19 -25.39
N GLU A 237 7.66 -10.53 -26.65
CA GLU A 237 6.88 -10.11 -27.82
C GLU A 237 5.47 -10.70 -27.77
N VAL A 238 5.35 -12.00 -27.47
CA VAL A 238 4.05 -12.65 -27.27
C VAL A 238 3.24 -11.98 -26.17
N PHE A 239 3.88 -11.65 -25.04
CA PHE A 239 3.22 -10.93 -23.95
C PHE A 239 2.76 -9.53 -24.35
N ALA A 240 3.57 -8.80 -25.13
CA ALA A 240 3.22 -7.48 -25.63
C ALA A 240 2.00 -7.52 -26.56
N LEU A 241 1.96 -8.47 -27.49
CA LEU A 241 0.86 -8.63 -28.45
C LEU A 241 -0.48 -8.93 -27.78
N VAL A 242 -0.51 -9.73 -26.71
CA VAL A 242 -1.75 -10.08 -25.99
C VAL A 242 -2.29 -8.91 -25.15
N ASN A 243 -1.37 -8.13 -24.56
CA ASN A 243 -1.70 -6.99 -23.70
C ASN A 243 -1.84 -5.66 -24.44
N GLY A 244 -1.61 -5.63 -25.77
CA GLY A 244 -1.71 -4.40 -26.57
C GLY A 244 -0.56 -3.41 -26.35
N LEU A 245 0.60 -3.90 -25.92
CA LEU A 245 1.83 -3.11 -25.77
C LEU A 245 2.61 -3.07 -27.08
N ASP A 246 3.55 -2.13 -27.21
CA ASP A 246 4.39 -2.02 -28.41
C ASP A 246 5.26 -3.29 -28.59
N PRO A 247 5.07 -4.04 -29.69
CA PRO A 247 5.71 -5.34 -29.87
C PRO A 247 7.22 -5.26 -30.13
N ILE A 248 7.78 -4.07 -30.39
CA ILE A 248 9.20 -3.88 -30.65
C ILE A 248 9.93 -3.38 -29.39
N SER A 249 9.42 -2.32 -28.77
CA SER A 249 10.06 -1.69 -27.62
C SER A 249 9.99 -2.57 -26.38
N TYR A 250 8.86 -3.26 -26.15
CA TYR A 250 8.66 -4.06 -24.95
C TYR A 250 9.65 -5.25 -24.84
N PRO A 251 9.89 -6.05 -25.88
CA PRO A 251 10.93 -7.08 -25.84
C PRO A 251 12.34 -6.53 -25.63
N LEU A 252 12.65 -5.40 -26.27
CA LEU A 252 13.96 -4.75 -26.12
C LEU A 252 14.16 -4.20 -24.69
N ILE A 253 13.11 -3.73 -24.04
CA ILE A 253 13.14 -3.38 -22.62
C ILE A 253 13.48 -4.63 -21.79
N HIS A 254 12.77 -5.75 -21.96
CA HIS A 254 13.08 -7.00 -21.23
C HIS A 254 14.48 -7.55 -21.48
N PHE A 255 15.00 -7.36 -22.69
CA PHE A 255 16.37 -7.68 -23.07
C PHE A 255 17.40 -6.85 -22.28
N CYS A 256 17.05 -5.60 -21.98
CA CYS A 256 17.91 -4.67 -21.26
C CYS A 256 17.80 -4.76 -19.73
N LEU A 257 16.79 -5.45 -19.22
CA LEU A 257 16.44 -5.39 -17.81
C LEU A 257 17.03 -6.50 -16.95
N GLY A 258 17.26 -6.18 -15.67
CA GLY A 258 17.43 -7.13 -14.56
C GLY A 258 18.61 -8.07 -14.76
N GLY A 259 19.72 -7.55 -15.25
CA GLY A 259 20.95 -8.28 -15.48
C GLY A 259 20.81 -9.42 -16.48
N ALA A 260 19.78 -9.45 -17.34
CA ALA A 260 19.58 -10.56 -18.29
C ALA A 260 20.78 -10.75 -19.21
N MET A 261 21.28 -9.66 -19.81
CA MET A 261 22.47 -9.71 -20.67
C MET A 261 23.74 -10.04 -19.89
N PHE A 262 23.93 -9.45 -18.71
CA PHE A 262 25.07 -9.75 -17.85
C PHE A 262 25.09 -11.24 -17.44
N GLY A 263 23.95 -11.75 -17.00
CA GLY A 263 23.76 -13.16 -16.65
C GLY A 263 23.94 -14.09 -17.84
N ALA A 264 23.48 -13.70 -19.04
CA ALA A 264 23.69 -14.47 -20.26
C ALA A 264 25.18 -14.64 -20.57
N VAL A 265 25.97 -13.57 -20.52
CA VAL A 265 27.37 -13.57 -20.97
C VAL A 265 28.34 -14.07 -19.89
N PHE A 266 28.12 -13.77 -18.61
CA PHE A 266 29.09 -14.02 -17.54
C PHE A 266 28.68 -15.07 -16.50
N MET A 267 27.41 -15.50 -16.47
CA MET A 267 26.93 -16.46 -15.47
C MET A 267 26.42 -17.76 -16.07
N ALA A 268 25.55 -17.67 -17.09
CA ALA A 268 24.95 -18.82 -17.76
C ALA A 268 25.97 -19.64 -18.57
N THR A 269 27.07 -18.99 -18.95
CA THR A 269 28.18 -19.53 -19.75
C THR A 269 29.31 -20.13 -18.89
N ASP A 270 29.10 -20.28 -17.58
CA ASP A 270 30.07 -20.91 -16.68
C ASP A 270 30.39 -22.35 -17.17
N PRO A 271 31.65 -22.66 -17.50
CA PRO A 271 32.01 -23.92 -18.14
C PRO A 271 31.80 -25.16 -17.24
N VAL A 272 31.62 -25.00 -15.93
CA VAL A 272 31.42 -26.11 -15.01
C VAL A 272 29.95 -26.50 -14.90
N THR A 273 29.05 -25.52 -14.99
CA THR A 273 27.64 -25.68 -14.62
C THR A 273 26.69 -25.64 -15.82
N SER A 274 27.23 -25.48 -17.03
CA SER A 274 26.49 -25.50 -18.29
C SER A 274 26.64 -26.84 -19.04
N PRO A 275 25.65 -27.24 -19.86
CA PRO A 275 25.73 -28.50 -20.60
C PRO A 275 26.89 -28.55 -21.59
N SER A 276 27.43 -29.75 -21.80
CA SER A 276 28.58 -29.98 -22.67
C SER A 276 28.20 -30.03 -24.15
N SER A 277 27.03 -30.60 -24.47
CA SER A 277 26.57 -30.85 -25.84
C SER A 277 26.06 -29.58 -26.57
N PRO A 278 26.29 -29.42 -27.90
CA PRO A 278 25.77 -28.30 -28.67
C PRO A 278 24.27 -28.07 -28.57
N LEU A 279 23.49 -29.16 -28.61
CA LEU A 279 22.04 -29.13 -28.53
C LEU A 279 21.60 -28.86 -27.09
N GLY A 280 22.23 -29.50 -26.10
CA GLY A 280 21.96 -29.26 -24.68
C GLY A 280 22.14 -27.79 -24.31
N LYS A 281 23.15 -27.11 -24.86
CA LYS A 281 23.36 -25.67 -24.70
C LYS A 281 22.21 -24.80 -25.23
N ILE A 282 21.61 -25.18 -26.36
CA ILE A 282 20.47 -24.46 -26.95
C ILE A 282 19.22 -24.70 -26.09
N ILE A 283 18.92 -25.95 -25.74
CA ILE A 283 17.78 -26.27 -24.85
C ILE A 283 17.94 -25.55 -23.51
N TYR A 284 19.14 -25.58 -22.94
CA TYR A 284 19.45 -24.89 -21.70
C TYR A 284 19.20 -23.38 -21.81
N GLY A 285 19.65 -22.73 -22.88
CA GLY A 285 19.33 -21.32 -23.15
C GLY A 285 17.83 -21.04 -23.28
N ILE A 286 17.08 -21.88 -24.01
CA ILE A 286 15.63 -21.74 -24.14
C ILE A 286 14.94 -21.86 -22.77
N CYS A 287 15.31 -22.87 -21.98
CA CYS A 287 14.75 -23.07 -20.64
C CYS A 287 15.11 -21.93 -19.69
N LEU A 288 16.33 -21.37 -19.78
CA LEU A 288 16.72 -20.16 -19.03
C LEU A 288 15.78 -18.99 -19.36
N GLY A 289 15.55 -18.72 -20.65
CA GLY A 289 14.71 -17.62 -21.11
C GLY A 289 13.27 -17.78 -20.65
N PHE A 290 12.76 -18.99 -20.79
CA PHE A 290 11.43 -19.37 -20.35
C PHE A 290 11.23 -19.20 -18.84
N LEU A 291 12.15 -19.73 -18.02
CA LEU A 291 12.07 -19.61 -16.56
C LEU A 291 12.19 -18.14 -16.13
N THR A 292 13.08 -17.36 -16.74
CA THR A 292 13.23 -15.94 -16.41
C THR A 292 11.92 -15.19 -16.67
N MET A 293 11.27 -15.45 -17.81
CA MET A 293 10.00 -14.80 -18.15
C MET A 293 8.83 -15.27 -17.28
N ILE A 294 8.77 -16.56 -16.91
CA ILE A 294 7.73 -17.04 -15.98
C ILE A 294 7.88 -16.39 -14.60
N ILE A 295 9.10 -16.31 -14.08
CA ILE A 295 9.35 -15.73 -12.75
C ILE A 295 9.03 -14.23 -12.75
N ARG A 296 9.38 -13.53 -13.83
CA ARG A 296 8.99 -12.12 -14.00
C ARG A 296 7.47 -12.00 -14.08
N LEU A 297 6.84 -12.56 -15.10
CA LEU A 297 5.44 -12.31 -15.41
C LEU A 297 4.48 -12.93 -14.37
N LYS A 298 4.64 -14.21 -14.04
CA LYS A 298 3.67 -14.94 -13.19
C LYS A 298 3.94 -14.76 -11.71
N ALA A 299 5.20 -14.84 -11.28
CA ALA A 299 5.55 -14.68 -9.86
C ALA A 299 5.74 -13.21 -9.46
N ASN A 300 5.57 -12.28 -10.40
CA ASN A 300 5.81 -10.86 -10.26
C ASN A 300 7.16 -10.52 -9.59
N TYR A 301 8.21 -11.28 -9.91
CA TYR A 301 9.50 -11.17 -9.23
C TYR A 301 10.56 -10.56 -10.16
N PRO A 302 11.05 -9.33 -9.88
CA PRO A 302 12.05 -8.60 -10.70
C PRO A 302 13.32 -9.41 -11.03
N GLU A 303 13.78 -10.21 -10.07
CA GLU A 303 15.09 -10.89 -10.06
C GLU A 303 15.04 -12.31 -10.66
N GLY A 304 14.30 -12.47 -11.76
CA GLY A 304 14.08 -13.78 -12.39
C GLY A 304 15.34 -14.45 -12.95
N VAL A 305 16.37 -13.67 -13.34
CA VAL A 305 17.59 -14.19 -13.98
C VAL A 305 18.40 -15.07 -13.02
N LEU A 306 18.54 -14.62 -11.79
CA LEU A 306 19.30 -15.30 -10.73
C LEU A 306 18.78 -16.71 -10.48
N PHE A 307 17.48 -16.84 -10.21
CA PHE A 307 16.84 -18.11 -9.91
C PHE A 307 16.80 -19.04 -11.12
N SER A 308 16.59 -18.48 -12.30
CA SER A 308 16.55 -19.27 -13.54
C SER A 308 17.88 -19.96 -13.81
N ILE A 309 19.01 -19.25 -13.64
CA ILE A 309 20.34 -19.85 -13.83
C ILE A 309 20.60 -20.95 -12.82
N LEU A 310 20.32 -20.73 -11.53
CA LEU A 310 20.54 -21.74 -10.50
C LEU A 310 19.66 -22.98 -10.67
N MET A 311 18.37 -22.80 -11.01
CA MET A 311 17.49 -23.92 -11.32
C MET A 311 17.98 -24.70 -12.54
N MET A 312 18.44 -24.01 -13.58
CA MET A 312 18.95 -24.67 -14.77
C MET A 312 20.29 -25.36 -14.53
N ASN A 313 21.16 -24.84 -13.66
CA ASN A 313 22.37 -25.55 -13.24
C ASN A 313 22.05 -26.92 -12.64
N MET A 314 20.97 -27.05 -11.85
CA MET A 314 20.51 -28.35 -11.32
C MET A 314 20.02 -29.29 -12.42
N LEU A 315 19.42 -28.75 -13.48
CA LEU A 315 18.89 -29.51 -14.60
C LEU A 315 19.94 -29.82 -15.66
N THR A 316 21.14 -29.22 -15.59
CA THR A 316 22.24 -29.47 -16.54
C THR A 316 22.57 -30.96 -16.68
N PRO A 317 22.76 -31.75 -15.59
CA PRO A 317 23.05 -33.19 -15.72
C PRO A 317 21.91 -33.98 -16.37
N LEU A 318 20.66 -33.56 -16.15
CA LEU A 318 19.48 -34.18 -16.76
C LEU A 318 19.42 -33.90 -18.26
N ILE A 319 19.67 -32.65 -18.67
CA ILE A 319 19.77 -32.26 -20.08
C ILE A 319 20.89 -33.02 -20.77
N ASP A 320 22.06 -33.07 -20.14
CA ASP A 320 23.20 -33.80 -20.68
C ASP A 320 22.88 -35.30 -20.75
N SER A 321 22.20 -35.92 -19.78
CA SER A 321 21.76 -37.32 -19.87
C SER A 321 20.82 -37.59 -21.06
N PHE A 322 19.89 -36.68 -21.34
CA PHE A 322 18.97 -36.82 -22.49
C PHE A 322 19.65 -36.58 -23.85
N VAL A 323 20.72 -35.78 -23.88
CA VAL A 323 21.34 -35.31 -25.13
C VAL A 323 22.67 -36.01 -25.42
N LEU A 324 23.37 -36.54 -24.41
CA LEU A 324 24.58 -37.39 -24.53
C LEU A 324 24.20 -38.82 -24.96
N GLY A 325 23.40 -38.93 -26.02
CA GLY A 325 23.46 -40.08 -26.90
C GLY A 325 24.66 -39.95 -27.84
N ARG A 326 25.10 -41.06 -28.46
CA ARG A 326 26.00 -41.01 -29.63
C ARG A 326 25.51 -39.90 -30.55
N THR A 327 26.44 -39.08 -31.04
CA THR A 327 26.22 -37.96 -31.96
C THR A 327 25.34 -38.38 -33.15
N ASP A 328 24.03 -38.45 -32.93
CA ASP A 328 23.12 -39.20 -33.80
C ASP A 328 22.71 -38.27 -34.93
N GLN A 329 22.90 -38.76 -36.15
CA GLN A 329 22.76 -38.08 -37.43
C GLN A 329 21.34 -37.55 -37.73
N ASN A 330 20.42 -37.61 -36.76
CA ASN A 330 19.02 -37.26 -36.89
C ASN A 330 18.74 -35.80 -36.50
N VAL A 331 19.31 -34.87 -37.26
CA VAL A 331 19.12 -33.42 -37.13
C VAL A 331 17.63 -33.03 -37.02
N GLY A 332 16.74 -33.77 -37.69
CA GLY A 332 15.29 -33.55 -37.59
C GLY A 332 14.70 -33.71 -36.19
N LYS A 333 15.15 -34.72 -35.41
CA LYS A 333 14.68 -34.90 -34.01
C LYS A 333 15.16 -33.75 -33.11
N GLN A 334 16.33 -33.17 -33.42
CA GLN A 334 16.90 -32.07 -32.68
C GLN A 334 16.10 -30.78 -32.87
N TRP A 335 15.78 -30.45 -34.13
CA TRP A 335 14.89 -29.32 -34.44
C TRP A 335 13.48 -29.53 -33.90
N ALA A 336 12.96 -30.77 -33.92
CA ALA A 336 11.67 -31.08 -33.31
C ALA A 336 11.67 -30.82 -31.80
N ALA A 337 12.71 -31.23 -31.07
CA ALA A 337 12.82 -30.96 -29.63
C ALA A 337 12.88 -29.44 -29.34
N ILE A 338 13.70 -28.70 -30.09
CA ILE A 338 13.79 -27.24 -29.98
C ILE A 338 12.44 -26.59 -30.26
N GLY A 339 11.76 -27.00 -31.34
CA GLY A 339 10.45 -26.50 -31.73
C GLY A 339 9.39 -26.77 -30.67
N ILE A 340 9.33 -27.99 -30.13
CA ILE A 340 8.39 -28.36 -29.05
C ILE A 340 8.65 -27.52 -27.80
N SER A 341 9.91 -27.36 -27.37
CA SER A 341 10.24 -26.52 -26.21
C SER A 341 9.82 -25.06 -26.40
N LEU A 342 10.05 -24.48 -27.58
CA LEU A 342 9.61 -23.12 -27.89
C LEU A 342 8.08 -22.98 -27.92
N VAL A 343 7.37 -23.93 -28.53
CA VAL A 343 5.90 -23.91 -28.60
C VAL A 343 5.29 -24.00 -27.20
N VAL A 344 5.81 -24.89 -26.35
CA VAL A 344 5.37 -25.02 -24.94
C VAL A 344 5.63 -23.71 -24.18
N ALA A 345 6.83 -23.13 -24.36
CA ALA A 345 7.18 -21.87 -23.71
C ALA A 345 6.24 -20.72 -24.09
N VAL A 346 5.95 -20.58 -25.39
CA VAL A 346 5.03 -19.57 -25.93
C VAL A 346 3.61 -19.79 -25.41
N ALA A 347 3.11 -21.02 -25.45
CA ALA A 347 1.76 -21.34 -24.97
C ALA A 347 1.56 -21.02 -23.48
N CYS A 348 2.57 -21.31 -22.65
CA CYS A 348 2.56 -20.96 -21.23
C CYS A 348 2.51 -19.45 -21.00
N VAL A 349 3.36 -18.67 -21.69
CA VAL A 349 3.38 -17.21 -21.54
C VAL A 349 2.09 -16.58 -22.07
N PHE A 350 1.54 -17.09 -23.16
CA PHE A 350 0.22 -16.67 -23.66
C PHE A 350 -0.87 -16.87 -22.61
N GLY A 351 -0.94 -18.06 -21.98
CA GLY A 351 -1.91 -18.34 -20.92
C GLY A 351 -1.74 -17.43 -19.69
N ILE A 352 -0.50 -17.19 -19.25
CA ILE A 352 -0.21 -16.26 -18.14
C ILE A 352 -0.62 -14.84 -18.50
N SER A 353 -0.30 -14.40 -19.71
CA SER A 353 -0.62 -13.07 -20.22
C SER A 353 -2.13 -12.81 -20.24
N THR A 354 -2.93 -13.78 -20.71
CA THR A 354 -4.39 -13.68 -20.67
C THR A 354 -4.93 -13.61 -19.24
N GLY A 355 -4.31 -14.33 -18.28
CA GLY A 355 -4.68 -14.27 -16.87
C GLY A 355 -4.44 -12.87 -16.30
N ILE A 356 -3.24 -12.32 -16.47
CA ILE A 356 -2.87 -10.99 -15.96
C ILE A 356 -3.78 -9.91 -16.55
N LYS A 357 -4.12 -9.98 -17.83
CA LYS A 357 -5.04 -9.03 -18.47
C LYS A 357 -6.42 -9.03 -17.81
N ASN A 358 -6.94 -10.22 -17.46
CA ASN A 358 -8.23 -10.35 -16.80
C ASN A 358 -8.18 -9.85 -15.35
N ASP A 359 -7.10 -10.17 -14.62
CA ASP A 359 -6.91 -9.75 -13.22
C ASP A 359 -6.79 -8.21 -13.12
N VAL A 360 -6.07 -7.58 -14.06
CA VAL A 360 -5.96 -6.12 -14.12
C VAL A 360 -7.29 -5.47 -14.48
N ALA A 361 -8.03 -6.03 -15.44
CA ALA A 361 -9.37 -5.53 -15.78
C ALA A 361 -10.35 -5.63 -14.59
N ALA A 362 -10.26 -6.68 -13.79
CA ALA A 362 -11.06 -6.83 -12.56
C ALA A 362 -10.68 -5.78 -11.51
N ALA A 363 -9.38 -5.55 -11.29
CA ALA A 363 -8.88 -4.55 -10.34
C ALA A 363 -9.27 -3.11 -10.73
N GLU A 364 -9.25 -2.78 -12.03
CA GLU A 364 -9.71 -1.48 -12.53
C GLU A 364 -11.21 -1.28 -12.29
N GLN A 365 -12.03 -2.33 -12.44
CA GLN A 365 -13.47 -2.26 -12.14
C GLN A 365 -13.73 -2.04 -10.65
N GLU A 366 -13.04 -2.79 -9.77
CA GLU A 366 -13.15 -2.60 -8.32
C GLU A 366 -12.72 -1.20 -7.89
N ALA A 367 -11.64 -0.66 -8.47
CA ALA A 367 -11.17 0.70 -8.18
C ALA A 367 -12.20 1.77 -8.60
N LEU A 368 -12.83 1.60 -9.77
CA LEU A 368 -13.88 2.50 -10.24
C LEU A 368 -15.13 2.43 -9.36
N GLU A 369 -15.54 1.23 -8.93
CA GLU A 369 -16.65 1.04 -8.00
C GLU A 369 -16.36 1.67 -6.63
N ALA A 370 -15.14 1.49 -6.11
CA ALA A 370 -14.71 2.13 -4.86
C ALA A 370 -14.66 3.66 -4.98
N GLN A 371 -14.25 4.20 -6.12
CA GLN A 371 -14.28 5.65 -6.37
C GLN A 371 -15.72 6.17 -6.41
N LYS A 372 -16.63 5.48 -7.12
CA LYS A 372 -18.05 5.84 -7.15
C LYS A 372 -18.68 5.78 -5.75
N ALA A 373 -18.34 4.77 -4.95
CA ALA A 373 -18.82 4.64 -3.57
C ALA A 373 -18.33 5.80 -2.68
N LYS A 374 -17.06 6.21 -2.81
CA LYS A 374 -16.52 7.38 -2.10
C LYS A 374 -17.21 8.68 -2.52
N GLU A 375 -17.41 8.88 -3.82
CA GLU A 375 -18.15 10.03 -4.34
C GLU A 375 -19.62 10.05 -3.84
N GLU A 376 -20.26 8.89 -3.71
CA GLU A 376 -21.61 8.77 -3.16
C GLU A 376 -21.64 9.05 -1.65
N GLU A 377 -20.65 8.59 -0.89
CA GLU A 377 -20.52 8.88 0.55
C GLU A 377 -20.25 10.36 0.82
N GLU A 378 -19.40 11.00 0.02
CA GLU A 378 -19.14 12.44 0.09
C GLU A 378 -20.39 13.27 -0.25
N LYS A 379 -21.19 12.83 -1.23
CA LYS A 379 -22.49 13.45 -1.52
C LYS A 379 -23.46 13.32 -0.36
N LYS A 380 -23.55 12.15 0.29
CA LYS A 380 -24.41 11.95 1.47
C LYS A 380 -23.96 12.85 2.64
N LYS A 381 -22.67 12.96 2.90
CA LYS A 381 -22.13 13.87 3.93
C LYS A 381 -22.41 15.34 3.61
N ALA A 382 -22.27 15.75 2.34
CA ALA A 382 -22.59 17.10 1.91
C ALA A 382 -24.09 17.42 2.02
N GLU A 383 -24.97 16.44 1.73
CA GLU A 383 -26.42 16.56 1.93
C GLU A 383 -26.79 16.63 3.42
N GLU A 384 -26.15 15.84 4.28
CA GLU A 384 -26.33 15.89 5.74
C GLU A 384 -25.84 17.21 6.35
N GLU A 385 -24.69 17.73 5.91
CA GLU A 385 -24.19 19.04 6.36
C GLU A 385 -25.05 20.21 5.86
N ALA A 386 -25.58 20.14 4.64
CA ALA A 386 -26.54 21.12 4.14
C ALA A 386 -27.88 21.11 4.91
N ASN A 387 -28.23 19.96 5.52
CA ASN A 387 -29.41 19.80 6.37
C ASN A 387 -29.16 20.15 7.85
N LYS A 388 -27.98 20.67 8.24
CA LYS A 388 -27.77 21.21 9.60
C LYS A 388 -28.60 22.48 9.83
N VAL A 389 -29.78 22.23 10.38
CA VAL A 389 -30.63 23.03 11.28
C VAL A 389 -30.10 24.45 11.59
N GLN A 390 -30.80 25.46 11.05
CA GLN A 390 -30.59 26.88 11.34
C GLN A 390 -31.91 27.48 11.88
N TRP A 391 -32.24 27.20 13.13
CA TRP A 391 -33.31 27.87 13.85
C TRP A 391 -32.80 28.47 15.16
N THR A 392 -33.40 29.58 15.57
CA THR A 392 -33.12 30.25 16.85
C THR A 392 -34.45 30.46 17.58
N TYR A 393 -34.58 29.97 18.81
CA TYR A 393 -35.75 30.23 19.64
C TYR A 393 -35.75 31.68 20.15
N LEU A 394 -36.89 32.37 20.09
CA LEU A 394 -37.01 33.77 20.55
C LEU A 394 -37.79 33.85 21.87
N GLU A 395 -39.05 33.45 21.87
CA GLU A 395 -39.95 33.57 23.02
C GLU A 395 -41.17 32.64 22.89
N THR A 396 -41.91 32.45 23.98
CA THR A 396 -43.20 31.75 23.98
C THR A 396 -44.31 32.78 24.17
N THR A 397 -45.31 32.74 23.28
CA THR A 397 -46.47 33.64 23.31
C THR A 397 -47.76 32.83 23.38
N ASP A 398 -48.91 33.49 23.56
CA ASP A 398 -50.23 32.82 23.52
C ASP A 398 -50.49 32.08 22.17
N ASP A 399 -49.76 32.45 21.11
CA ASP A 399 -49.79 31.83 19.78
C ASP A 399 -48.79 30.66 19.61
N GLY A 400 -48.02 30.29 20.64
CA GLY A 400 -47.06 29.18 20.64
C GLY A 400 -45.58 29.60 20.72
N TYR A 401 -44.68 28.67 20.37
CA TYR A 401 -43.23 28.88 20.37
C TYR A 401 -42.80 29.69 19.14
N VAL A 402 -42.19 30.85 19.36
CA VAL A 402 -41.72 31.73 18.27
C VAL A 402 -40.28 31.36 17.90
N MET A 403 -40.11 30.89 16.67
CA MET A 403 -38.85 30.44 16.11
C MET A 403 -38.40 31.39 14.99
N GLN A 404 -37.15 31.81 15.04
CA GLN A 404 -36.48 32.54 13.96
C GLN A 404 -35.77 31.55 13.04
N VAL A 405 -36.08 31.62 11.75
CA VAL A 405 -35.55 30.72 10.72
C VAL A 405 -35.13 31.50 9.48
N ASN A 406 -34.21 30.92 8.71
CA ASN A 406 -33.78 31.53 7.45
C ASN A 406 -34.79 31.18 6.33
N GLY A 407 -35.35 32.21 5.71
CA GLY A 407 -36.14 32.10 4.47
C GLY A 407 -35.31 32.45 3.23
N PHE A 408 -35.98 32.84 2.14
CA PHE A 408 -35.31 33.30 0.93
C PHE A 408 -34.40 34.52 1.19
N GLY A 409 -34.76 35.37 2.14
CA GLY A 409 -33.97 36.53 2.57
C GLY A 409 -32.68 36.20 3.33
N GLY A 410 -32.42 34.91 3.64
CA GLY A 410 -31.25 34.46 4.38
C GLY A 410 -31.14 35.07 5.79
N SER A 411 -29.95 35.02 6.38
CA SER A 411 -29.70 35.56 7.73
C SER A 411 -29.78 37.09 7.82
N ALA A 412 -29.84 37.79 6.69
CA ALA A 412 -29.95 39.25 6.63
C ALA A 412 -31.39 39.74 6.90
N ASN A 413 -32.40 38.96 6.50
CA ASN A 413 -33.81 39.22 6.78
C ASN A 413 -34.51 37.90 7.15
N PRO A 414 -34.30 37.38 8.38
CA PRO A 414 -34.85 36.12 8.82
C PRO A 414 -36.38 36.20 8.98
N MET A 415 -37.04 35.05 8.89
CA MET A 415 -38.48 34.93 9.11
C MET A 415 -38.75 34.46 10.53
N LYS A 416 -39.83 34.96 11.14
CA LYS A 416 -40.32 34.52 12.45
C LYS A 416 -41.57 33.70 12.27
N VAL A 417 -41.58 32.49 12.82
CA VAL A 417 -42.68 31.54 12.72
C VAL A 417 -43.10 31.13 14.13
N ALA A 418 -44.35 31.37 14.49
CA ALA A 418 -44.97 30.86 15.70
C ALA A 418 -45.58 29.50 15.43
N VAL A 419 -45.22 28.51 16.25
CA VAL A 419 -45.70 27.13 16.13
C VAL A 419 -46.32 26.74 17.47
N LYS A 420 -47.62 26.43 17.46
CA LYS A 420 -48.35 25.94 18.62
C LYS A 420 -48.40 24.42 18.61
N ILE A 421 -47.93 23.80 19.69
CA ILE A 421 -47.85 22.35 19.84
C ILE A 421 -48.65 21.97 21.09
N ASP A 422 -49.54 20.98 20.94
CA ASP A 422 -50.26 20.35 22.05
C ASP A 422 -50.02 18.83 21.97
N GLY A 423 -49.22 18.31 22.90
CA GLY A 423 -48.76 16.92 22.90
C GLY A 423 -48.09 16.52 21.59
N ASP A 424 -48.67 15.52 20.90
CA ASP A 424 -48.16 14.95 19.65
C ASP A 424 -48.71 15.62 18.38
N THR A 425 -49.40 16.76 18.53
CA THR A 425 -50.02 17.49 17.41
C THR A 425 -49.53 18.93 17.33
N VAL A 426 -49.14 19.35 16.13
CA VAL A 426 -48.92 20.77 15.81
C VAL A 426 -50.28 21.36 15.44
N GLU A 427 -50.83 22.20 16.31
CA GLU A 427 -52.18 22.76 16.17
C GLU A 427 -52.24 23.89 15.14
N SER A 428 -51.21 24.74 15.10
CA SER A 428 -51.17 25.86 14.18
C SER A 428 -49.75 26.36 13.93
N VAL A 429 -49.47 26.74 12.69
CA VAL A 429 -48.21 27.36 12.26
C VAL A 429 -48.54 28.73 11.65
N LYS A 430 -48.06 29.81 12.28
CA LYS A 430 -48.27 31.19 11.81
C LYS A 430 -46.92 31.85 11.52
N VAL A 431 -46.76 32.40 10.32
CA VAL A 431 -45.57 33.21 10.00
C VAL A 431 -45.84 34.66 10.38
N LEU A 432 -45.13 35.17 11.40
CA LEU A 432 -45.34 36.51 11.98
C LEU A 432 -44.62 37.61 11.20
N GLU A 433 -43.36 37.36 10.81
CA GLU A 433 -42.54 38.30 10.05
C GLU A 433 -41.86 37.56 8.90
N TYR A 434 -41.94 38.13 7.69
CA TYR A 434 -41.40 37.53 6.45
C TYR A 434 -40.89 38.60 5.46
N ALA A 435 -40.29 39.68 5.99
CA ALA A 435 -39.85 40.84 5.19
C ALA A 435 -38.83 40.52 4.07
N GLY A 436 -38.13 39.39 4.16
CA GLY A 436 -37.16 38.91 3.16
C GLY A 436 -37.75 38.06 2.03
N GLU A 437 -39.06 37.76 2.04
CA GLU A 437 -39.69 36.90 1.05
C GLU A 437 -40.09 37.65 -0.22
N THR A 438 -40.01 36.95 -1.36
CA THR A 438 -40.29 37.52 -2.68
C THR A 438 -41.74 37.30 -3.10
N GLY A 439 -42.39 38.35 -3.61
CA GLY A 439 -43.72 38.27 -4.24
C GLY A 439 -43.66 37.41 -5.50
N GLY A 440 -44.64 36.53 -5.69
CA GLY A 440 -44.61 35.51 -6.75
C GLY A 440 -43.98 34.17 -6.36
N TYR A 441 -43.35 34.08 -5.17
CA TYR A 441 -42.75 32.85 -4.64
C TYR A 441 -43.11 32.68 -3.16
N GLY A 442 -42.17 32.91 -2.24
CA GLY A 442 -42.34 32.59 -0.82
C GLY A 442 -43.40 33.42 -0.11
N LYS A 443 -43.65 34.67 -0.53
CA LYS A 443 -44.72 35.49 0.02
C LYS A 443 -46.11 34.93 -0.34
N ASP A 444 -46.31 34.57 -1.60
CA ASP A 444 -47.57 34.01 -2.10
C ASP A 444 -47.84 32.63 -1.47
N LEU A 445 -46.78 31.86 -1.18
CA LEU A 445 -46.86 30.59 -0.45
C LEU A 445 -47.39 30.81 0.97
N ILE A 446 -46.94 31.86 1.67
CA ILE A 446 -47.35 32.16 3.06
C ILE A 446 -48.75 32.75 3.14
N GLU A 447 -49.15 33.58 2.17
CA GLU A 447 -50.42 34.33 2.24
C GLU A 447 -51.61 33.55 1.68
N SER A 448 -51.40 32.69 0.66
CA SER A 448 -52.52 32.11 -0.10
C SER A 448 -52.29 30.70 -0.66
N GLY A 449 -51.08 30.16 -0.57
CA GLY A 449 -50.71 28.84 -1.11
C GLY A 449 -50.82 28.71 -2.63
N THR A 450 -51.23 29.77 -3.34
CA THR A 450 -51.50 29.79 -4.79
C THR A 450 -51.16 31.15 -5.37
N GLY A 451 -50.54 31.19 -6.55
CA GLY A 451 -50.14 32.44 -7.20
C GLY A 451 -48.67 32.45 -7.63
N GLY A 452 -48.33 33.40 -8.50
CA GLY A 452 -46.96 33.55 -9.00
C GLY A 452 -46.43 32.33 -9.76
N ASN A 453 -45.19 31.91 -9.42
CA ASN A 453 -44.47 30.77 -9.98
C ASN A 453 -44.49 29.53 -9.06
N LEU A 454 -45.47 29.45 -8.15
CA LEU A 454 -45.68 28.28 -7.29
C LEU A 454 -46.25 27.10 -8.10
N ASN A 455 -45.89 25.88 -7.70
CA ASN A 455 -46.42 24.67 -8.33
C ASN A 455 -47.65 24.12 -7.57
N GLU A 456 -48.29 23.09 -8.13
CA GLU A 456 -49.50 22.49 -7.53
C GLU A 456 -49.28 21.95 -6.10
N LYS A 457 -48.03 21.58 -5.77
CA LYS A 457 -47.65 21.10 -4.43
C LYS A 457 -47.60 22.21 -3.38
N ALA A 458 -47.45 23.47 -3.77
CA ALA A 458 -47.51 24.62 -2.87
C ALA A 458 -48.85 24.74 -2.15
N LYS A 459 -49.94 24.43 -2.85
CA LYS A 459 -51.29 24.46 -2.28
C LYS A 459 -51.47 23.35 -1.23
N THR A 460 -51.01 22.14 -1.55
CA THR A 460 -51.01 21.02 -0.59
C THR A 460 -50.20 21.33 0.65
N PHE A 461 -49.01 21.95 0.48
CA PHE A 461 -48.18 22.38 1.61
C PHE A 461 -48.90 23.44 2.46
N TYR A 462 -49.52 24.44 1.84
CA TYR A 462 -50.26 25.49 2.55
C TYR A 462 -51.43 24.92 3.37
N ASP A 463 -52.26 24.09 2.74
CA ASP A 463 -53.44 23.49 3.37
C ASP A 463 -53.06 22.52 4.49
N GLN A 464 -51.95 21.78 4.35
CA GLN A 464 -51.48 20.81 5.33
C GLN A 464 -50.71 21.45 6.49
N VAL A 465 -49.87 22.45 6.23
CA VAL A 465 -48.88 22.97 7.20
C VAL A 465 -49.28 24.30 7.81
N LEU A 466 -49.87 25.21 7.03
CA LEU A 466 -50.22 26.57 7.48
C LEU A 466 -51.71 26.71 7.86
N ASN A 467 -52.59 25.94 7.22
CA ASN A 467 -54.05 25.99 7.44
C ASN A 467 -54.62 24.68 8.04
N GLY A 468 -53.76 23.72 8.37
CA GLY A 468 -54.11 22.42 8.90
C GLY A 468 -53.35 22.09 10.18
N SER A 469 -53.71 20.95 10.78
CA SER A 469 -53.01 20.36 11.93
C SER A 469 -52.26 19.11 11.48
N LEU A 470 -51.04 18.91 11.95
CA LEU A 470 -50.20 17.76 11.60
C LEU A 470 -49.67 17.05 12.84
N SER A 471 -49.42 15.75 12.75
CA SER A 471 -48.74 15.02 13.82
C SER A 471 -47.25 15.36 13.84
N THR A 472 -46.66 15.47 15.03
CA THR A 472 -45.22 15.69 15.23
C THR A 472 -44.36 14.62 14.54
N SER A 473 -44.90 13.41 14.33
CA SER A 473 -44.23 12.30 13.64
C SER A 473 -44.21 12.41 12.10
N ASP A 474 -45.11 13.19 11.50
CA ASP A 474 -45.25 13.32 10.04
C ASP A 474 -44.42 14.47 9.45
N VAL A 475 -43.70 15.24 10.29
CA VAL A 475 -42.97 16.46 9.90
C VAL A 475 -41.81 16.16 8.95
N ASP A 476 -41.16 15.01 9.07
CA ASP A 476 -40.06 14.59 8.18
C ASP A 476 -40.54 14.20 6.77
N GLY A 477 -41.82 13.89 6.61
CA GLY A 477 -42.44 13.51 5.33
C GLY A 477 -43.00 14.66 4.49
N ILE A 478 -42.89 15.91 4.97
CA ILE A 478 -43.47 17.08 4.30
C ILE A 478 -42.69 17.41 3.01
N ASP A 479 -43.39 17.41 1.87
CA ASP A 479 -42.81 17.79 0.58
C ASP A 479 -42.56 19.31 0.52
N THR A 480 -41.28 19.70 0.49
CA THR A 480 -40.83 21.10 0.40
C THR A 480 -40.56 21.57 -1.02
N SER A 481 -40.88 20.76 -2.05
CA SER A 481 -40.71 21.12 -3.46
C SER A 481 -41.85 22.00 -4.00
N THR A 482 -42.14 23.13 -3.35
CA THR A 482 -43.31 24.01 -3.63
C THR A 482 -43.09 25.07 -4.72
N GLY A 483 -41.89 25.14 -5.31
CA GLY A 483 -41.45 26.28 -6.13
C GLY A 483 -40.84 27.43 -5.30
N ALA A 484 -41.12 27.48 -3.99
CA ALA A 484 -40.44 28.33 -3.01
C ALA A 484 -39.74 27.46 -1.95
N THR A 485 -38.88 26.55 -2.41
CA THR A 485 -38.30 25.47 -1.59
C THR A 485 -37.50 25.97 -0.38
N VAL A 486 -36.84 27.12 -0.49
CA VAL A 486 -36.08 27.72 0.62
C VAL A 486 -37.04 28.15 1.75
N THR A 487 -38.14 28.80 1.39
CA THR A 487 -39.17 29.27 2.34
C THR A 487 -39.92 28.10 2.98
N SER A 488 -40.34 27.10 2.21
CA SER A 488 -41.01 25.91 2.77
C SER A 488 -40.08 25.07 3.66
N LYS A 489 -38.78 24.96 3.33
CA LYS A 489 -37.78 24.34 4.21
C LYS A 489 -37.59 25.15 5.50
N GLY A 490 -37.58 26.48 5.41
CA GLY A 490 -37.52 27.37 6.58
C GLY A 490 -38.68 27.13 7.56
N ILE A 491 -39.92 27.03 7.04
CA ILE A 491 -41.12 26.76 7.85
C ILE A 491 -41.05 25.37 8.50
N VAL A 492 -40.67 24.33 7.75
CA VAL A 492 -40.51 22.97 8.30
C VAL A 492 -39.43 22.92 9.38
N ASN A 493 -38.32 23.64 9.19
CA ASN A 493 -37.26 23.75 10.19
C ASN A 493 -37.74 24.47 11.46
N ALA A 494 -38.62 25.47 11.35
CA ALA A 494 -39.23 26.12 12.51
C ALA A 494 -40.11 25.15 13.30
N ILE A 495 -40.89 24.31 12.62
CA ILE A 495 -41.73 23.27 13.25
C ILE A 495 -40.87 22.26 13.99
N LYS A 496 -39.79 21.77 13.37
CA LYS A 496 -38.84 20.85 14.03
C LYS A 496 -38.20 21.47 15.26
N GLY A 497 -37.78 22.74 15.18
CA GLY A 497 -37.23 23.45 16.33
C GLY A 497 -38.25 23.70 17.43
N ALA A 498 -39.51 23.99 17.10
CA ALA A 498 -40.58 24.12 18.09
C ALA A 498 -40.90 22.79 18.77
N ILE A 499 -40.87 21.66 18.04
CA ILE A 499 -41.03 20.32 18.62
C ILE A 499 -39.90 20.03 19.61
N GLU A 500 -38.65 20.36 19.25
CA GLU A 500 -37.52 20.20 20.15
C GLU A 500 -37.63 21.09 21.40
N GLN A 501 -38.16 22.31 21.28
CA GLN A 501 -38.42 23.18 22.43
C GLN A 501 -39.59 22.68 23.29
N ALA A 502 -40.66 22.16 22.69
CA ALA A 502 -41.78 21.57 23.41
C ALA A 502 -41.35 20.34 24.21
N GLN A 503 -40.42 19.53 23.68
CA GLN A 503 -39.83 18.40 24.40
C GLN A 503 -38.94 18.82 25.58
N LYS A 504 -38.38 20.04 25.56
CA LYS A 504 -37.55 20.60 26.64
C LYS A 504 -38.36 21.30 27.74
N ALA A 505 -39.64 21.60 27.51
CA ALA A 505 -40.49 22.23 28.51
C ALA A 505 -40.74 21.29 29.71
N PRO A 506 -40.71 21.79 30.96
CA PRO A 506 -40.92 20.95 32.14
C PRO A 506 -42.36 20.47 32.24
N VAL A 507 -42.54 19.24 32.71
CA VAL A 507 -43.84 18.76 33.18
C VAL A 507 -44.08 19.36 34.56
N VAL A 508 -45.13 20.17 34.71
CA VAL A 508 -45.47 20.87 35.95
C VAL A 508 -46.59 20.14 36.68
N ASP A 509 -46.33 19.69 37.91
CA ASP A 509 -47.32 19.11 38.82
C ASP A 509 -47.29 19.87 40.16
N GLY A 510 -48.19 20.85 40.29
CA GLY A 510 -48.21 21.79 41.41
C GLY A 510 -46.94 22.63 41.48
N ASP A 511 -46.22 22.56 42.61
CA ASP A 511 -44.94 23.27 42.81
C ASP A 511 -43.71 22.47 42.34
N THR A 512 -43.92 21.30 41.71
CA THR A 512 -42.83 20.43 41.24
C THR A 512 -42.69 20.51 39.72
N TYR A 513 -41.49 20.82 39.25
CA TYR A 513 -41.10 20.96 37.85
C TYR A 513 -40.18 19.80 37.48
N THR A 514 -40.60 18.95 36.55
CA THR A 514 -39.79 17.83 36.07
C THR A 514 -39.25 18.12 34.66
N TYR A 515 -37.94 18.26 34.57
CA TYR A 515 -37.21 18.48 33.32
C TYR A 515 -36.63 17.17 32.81
N THR A 516 -36.67 16.97 31.48
CA THR A 516 -35.92 15.88 30.82
C THR A 516 -34.76 16.53 30.06
N LEU A 517 -33.54 16.40 30.58
CA LEU A 517 -32.36 17.08 30.07
C LEU A 517 -31.37 16.09 29.47
N THR A 518 -30.66 16.54 28.45
CA THR A 518 -29.55 15.80 27.85
C THR A 518 -28.25 16.22 28.53
N ALA A 519 -27.55 15.28 29.15
CA ALA A 519 -26.31 15.53 29.87
C ALA A 519 -25.12 14.82 29.22
N LYS A 520 -23.94 15.43 29.29
CA LYS A 520 -22.70 14.85 28.73
C LYS A 520 -22.14 13.81 29.70
N GLY A 521 -22.23 12.54 29.32
CA GLY A 521 -21.59 11.41 29.98
C GLY A 521 -20.22 11.07 29.40
N TYR A 522 -19.71 9.88 29.72
CA TYR A 522 -18.45 9.38 29.15
C TYR A 522 -18.51 9.28 27.61
N GLY A 523 -19.68 8.96 27.06
CA GLY A 523 -19.93 8.89 25.61
C GLY A 523 -19.85 10.23 24.86
N GLY A 524 -19.70 11.35 25.58
CA GLY A 524 -19.58 12.69 24.99
C GLY A 524 -20.81 13.11 24.17
N ASP A 525 -20.60 13.99 23.18
CA ASP A 525 -21.68 14.49 22.31
C ASP A 525 -22.20 13.46 21.31
N ALA A 526 -21.46 12.35 21.11
CA ALA A 526 -21.85 11.27 20.20
C ALA A 526 -22.88 10.31 20.82
N ASN A 527 -22.85 10.12 22.14
CA ASN A 527 -23.79 9.29 22.88
C ASN A 527 -24.07 9.92 24.26
N PRO A 528 -24.90 10.97 24.33
CA PRO A 528 -25.22 11.63 25.58
C PRO A 528 -26.15 10.78 26.46
N MET A 529 -26.28 11.15 27.73
CA MET A 529 -27.22 10.53 28.67
C MET A 529 -28.45 11.42 28.88
N THR A 530 -29.61 10.81 29.10
CA THR A 530 -30.88 11.50 29.35
C THR A 530 -31.19 11.46 30.84
N VAL A 531 -31.28 12.63 31.49
CA VAL A 531 -31.49 12.78 32.93
C VAL A 531 -32.81 13.51 33.18
N LYS A 532 -33.71 12.87 33.93
CA LYS A 532 -34.93 13.49 34.46
C LYS A 532 -34.67 14.09 35.83
N VAL A 533 -34.83 15.41 35.96
CA VAL A 533 -34.63 16.14 37.21
C VAL A 533 -35.95 16.76 37.63
N SER A 534 -36.44 16.39 38.81
CA SER A 534 -37.62 16.99 39.43
C SER A 534 -37.20 17.95 40.53
N VAL A 535 -37.68 19.20 40.44
CA VAL A 535 -37.32 20.30 41.33
C VAL A 535 -38.59 20.91 41.91
N ASN A 536 -38.66 21.06 43.22
CA ASN A 536 -39.76 21.74 43.90
C ASN A 536 -39.42 23.21 44.15
N LYS A 537 -40.23 24.12 43.61
CA LYS A 537 -40.00 25.57 43.69
C LYS A 537 -40.30 26.14 45.07
N ALA A 538 -41.31 25.62 45.77
CA ALA A 538 -41.72 26.13 47.08
C ALA A 538 -40.73 25.78 48.21
N ASN A 539 -40.10 24.60 48.12
CA ASN A 539 -39.16 24.10 49.13
C ASN A 539 -37.68 24.27 48.75
N GLU A 540 -37.38 24.81 47.55
CA GLU A 540 -36.04 24.95 46.98
C GLU A 540 -35.21 23.65 47.06
N THR A 541 -35.86 22.53 46.72
CA THR A 541 -35.27 21.18 46.79
C THR A 541 -35.34 20.47 45.43
N VAL A 542 -34.32 19.68 45.14
CA VAL A 542 -34.32 18.67 44.07
C VAL A 542 -34.90 17.40 44.69
N THR A 543 -36.06 16.98 44.21
CA THR A 543 -36.86 15.91 44.81
C THR A 543 -36.56 14.54 44.20
N LYS A 544 -36.18 14.50 42.93
CA LYS A 544 -35.86 13.24 42.24
C LYS A 544 -34.91 13.47 41.07
N VAL A 545 -33.89 12.64 40.94
CA VAL A 545 -32.96 12.64 39.78
C VAL A 545 -32.90 11.21 39.23
N GLU A 546 -33.31 11.02 37.99
CA GLU A 546 -33.37 9.71 37.34
C GLU A 546 -32.65 9.74 35.99
N VAL A 547 -31.61 8.92 35.81
CA VAL A 547 -30.93 8.77 34.52
C VAL A 547 -31.64 7.67 33.72
N VAL A 548 -32.34 8.06 32.66
CA VAL A 548 -33.27 7.18 31.93
C VAL A 548 -32.56 6.45 30.79
N GLU A 549 -31.66 7.14 30.08
CA GLU A 549 -30.88 6.56 28.99
C GLU A 549 -29.39 6.91 29.16
N TYR A 550 -28.52 5.91 29.06
CA TYR A 550 -27.09 6.06 29.33
C TYR A 550 -26.25 5.06 28.51
N ALA A 551 -26.61 4.87 27.23
CA ALA A 551 -25.97 3.88 26.34
C ALA A 551 -24.46 4.09 26.14
N GLY A 552 -23.96 5.33 26.32
CA GLY A 552 -22.55 5.67 26.22
C GLY A 552 -21.72 5.43 27.49
N GLU A 553 -22.33 4.97 28.59
CA GLU A 553 -21.63 4.75 29.85
C GLU A 553 -20.94 3.39 29.92
N THR A 554 -19.77 3.35 30.55
CA THR A 554 -18.94 2.14 30.64
C THR A 554 -19.26 1.33 31.91
N GLY A 555 -19.37 0.01 31.74
CA GLY A 555 -19.48 -0.94 32.86
C GLY A 555 -18.22 -0.91 33.73
N GLY A 556 -18.41 -0.93 35.06
CA GLY A 556 -17.32 -0.75 36.03
C GLY A 556 -17.00 0.70 36.40
N PHE A 557 -17.67 1.68 35.77
CA PHE A 557 -17.54 3.11 36.05
C PHE A 557 -18.92 3.79 36.09
N GLY A 558 -19.28 4.59 35.08
CA GLY A 558 -20.48 5.42 35.11
C GLY A 558 -21.79 4.62 35.10
N LYS A 559 -21.81 3.44 34.49
CA LYS A 559 -22.98 2.56 34.52
C LYS A 559 -23.25 2.01 35.93
N ASP A 560 -22.23 1.44 36.56
CA ASP A 560 -22.31 0.90 37.93
C ASP A 560 -22.60 2.01 38.96
N LEU A 561 -22.15 3.25 38.68
CA LEU A 561 -22.47 4.41 39.50
C LEU A 561 -23.98 4.69 39.47
N ILE A 562 -24.60 4.69 38.29
CA ILE A 562 -26.02 5.00 38.10
C ILE A 562 -26.91 3.88 38.68
N GLU A 563 -26.55 2.62 38.45
CA GLU A 563 -27.39 1.47 38.80
C GLU A 563 -27.30 1.08 40.29
N SER A 564 -26.10 1.08 40.88
CA SER A 564 -25.88 0.50 42.22
C SER A 564 -25.01 1.34 43.16
N GLY A 565 -24.45 2.46 42.70
CA GLY A 565 -23.52 3.31 43.46
C GLY A 565 -22.22 2.62 43.90
N THR A 566 -22.04 1.35 43.53
CA THR A 566 -20.95 0.47 43.95
C THR A 566 -20.66 -0.55 42.85
N GLY A 567 -19.38 -0.78 42.54
CA GLY A 567 -18.97 -1.68 41.44
C GLY A 567 -17.69 -1.21 40.74
N GLY A 568 -17.00 -2.14 40.07
CA GLY A 568 -15.81 -1.87 39.26
C GLY A 568 -14.70 -1.08 39.96
N ASN A 569 -14.32 0.06 39.36
CA ASN A 569 -13.25 0.96 39.82
C ASN A 569 -13.79 2.21 40.54
N LEU A 570 -15.04 2.19 41.00
CA LEU A 570 -15.63 3.29 41.78
C LEU A 570 -15.03 3.37 43.19
N ASN A 571 -14.91 4.57 43.71
CA ASN A 571 -14.43 4.79 45.09
C ASN A 571 -15.60 4.93 46.08
N GLU A 572 -15.30 5.00 47.38
CA GLU A 572 -16.32 5.08 48.45
C GLU A 572 -17.25 6.32 48.31
N LYS A 573 -16.80 7.37 47.63
CA LYS A 573 -17.60 8.58 47.38
C LYS A 573 -18.68 8.37 46.32
N ALA A 574 -18.52 7.38 45.43
CA ALA A 574 -19.52 7.02 44.43
C ALA A 574 -20.84 6.59 45.08
N LYS A 575 -20.74 5.85 46.19
CA LYS A 575 -21.90 5.39 46.94
C LYS A 575 -22.64 6.56 47.59
N THR A 576 -21.89 7.48 48.21
CA THR A 576 -22.45 8.71 48.79
C THR A 576 -23.13 9.59 47.74
N PHE A 577 -22.57 9.67 46.52
CA PHE A 577 -23.19 10.40 45.42
C PHE A 577 -24.50 9.74 44.97
N HIS A 578 -24.52 8.42 44.79
CA HIS A 578 -25.72 7.68 44.40
C HIS A 578 -26.83 7.80 45.45
N ASP A 579 -26.51 7.60 46.73
CA ASP A 579 -27.49 7.63 47.82
C ASP A 579 -28.06 9.04 48.04
N ASN A 580 -27.23 10.09 47.97
CA ASN A 580 -27.68 11.46 48.31
C ASN A 580 -28.21 12.26 47.11
N VAL A 581 -27.67 12.03 45.89
CA VAL A 581 -27.99 12.85 44.71
C VAL A 581 -28.99 12.15 43.79
N LEU A 582 -28.88 10.83 43.60
CA LEU A 582 -29.81 10.08 42.75
C LEU A 582 -31.02 9.56 43.53
N ASN A 583 -30.80 9.05 44.75
CA ASN A 583 -31.87 8.50 45.60
C ASN A 583 -32.31 9.42 46.74
N GLY A 584 -31.65 10.55 46.92
CA GLY A 584 -31.89 11.49 48.02
C GLY A 584 -32.43 12.83 47.56
N GLU A 585 -32.85 13.65 48.53
CA GLU A 585 -33.29 15.03 48.28
C GLU A 585 -32.14 16.01 48.57
N THR A 586 -31.87 16.92 47.64
CA THR A 586 -30.79 17.91 47.77
C THR A 586 -31.34 19.33 47.69
N LYS A 587 -30.96 20.21 48.63
CA LYS A 587 -31.35 21.64 48.58
C LYS A 587 -30.55 22.37 47.50
N TRP A 588 -31.15 23.38 46.88
CA TRP A 588 -30.50 24.14 45.79
C TRP A 588 -29.15 24.74 46.18
N ALA A 589 -29.02 25.22 47.42
CA ALA A 589 -27.78 25.80 47.94
C ALA A 589 -26.61 24.81 48.04
N ASP A 590 -26.91 23.51 48.18
CA ASP A 590 -25.92 22.46 48.42
C ASP A 590 -25.45 21.79 47.11
N VAL A 591 -26.12 22.05 45.98
CA VAL A 591 -25.83 21.44 44.66
C VAL A 591 -24.43 21.80 44.15
N SER A 592 -23.98 23.04 44.35
CA SER A 592 -22.62 23.46 43.95
C SER A 592 -21.50 22.80 44.79
N GLY A 593 -21.84 22.22 45.94
CA GLY A 593 -20.91 21.55 46.85
C GLY A 593 -20.81 20.03 46.65
N ILE A 594 -21.53 19.46 45.68
CA ILE A 594 -21.55 18.01 45.44
C ILE A 594 -20.18 17.54 44.94
N ASP A 595 -19.59 16.56 45.64
CA ASP A 595 -18.31 15.97 45.25
C ASP A 595 -18.49 15.03 44.04
N THR A 596 -17.87 15.40 42.91
CA THR A 596 -17.94 14.64 41.65
C THR A 596 -16.78 13.65 41.48
N SER A 597 -15.83 13.56 42.42
CA SER A 597 -14.63 12.72 42.34
C SER A 597 -14.89 11.24 42.65
N THR A 598 -15.81 10.59 41.94
CA THR A 598 -16.34 9.25 42.26
C THR A 598 -15.63 8.08 41.56
N GLY A 599 -14.65 8.37 40.70
CA GLY A 599 -14.08 7.39 39.75
C GLY A 599 -14.79 7.40 38.39
N ALA A 600 -16.03 7.88 38.34
CA ALA A 600 -16.79 8.19 37.11
C ALA A 600 -17.06 9.70 37.01
N THR A 601 -15.99 10.50 37.09
CA THR A 601 -16.05 11.97 37.25
C THR A 601 -16.74 12.70 36.10
N VAL A 602 -16.67 12.16 34.88
CA VAL A 602 -17.32 12.77 33.71
C VAL A 602 -18.84 12.63 33.83
N THR A 603 -19.30 11.43 34.19
CA THR A 603 -20.71 11.09 34.39
C THR A 603 -21.34 11.88 35.55
N THR A 604 -20.68 11.95 36.70
CA THR A 604 -21.18 12.74 37.86
C THR A 604 -21.26 14.23 37.58
N LYS A 605 -20.26 14.80 36.89
CA LYS A 605 -20.30 16.20 36.47
C LYS A 605 -21.44 16.47 35.49
N GLY A 606 -21.68 15.55 34.54
CA GLY A 606 -22.81 15.66 33.63
C GLY A 606 -24.15 15.70 34.37
N ILE A 607 -24.35 14.83 35.37
CA ILE A 607 -25.57 14.78 36.19
C ILE A 607 -25.73 16.07 37.01
N VAL A 608 -24.68 16.55 37.68
CA VAL A 608 -24.74 17.80 38.47
C VAL A 608 -25.02 19.01 37.59
N ASN A 609 -24.45 19.07 36.38
CA ASN A 609 -24.74 20.15 35.42
C ASN A 609 -26.20 20.14 34.99
N ALA A 610 -26.80 18.97 34.74
CA ALA A 610 -28.23 18.85 34.43
C ALA A 610 -29.11 19.29 35.61
N ILE A 611 -28.72 18.96 36.85
CA ILE A 611 -29.44 19.44 38.04
C ILE A 611 -29.36 20.97 38.15
N GLN A 612 -28.18 21.55 37.92
CA GLN A 612 -27.98 22.99 37.96
C GLN A 612 -28.79 23.69 36.87
N GLU A 613 -28.81 23.14 35.66
CA GLU A 613 -29.61 23.64 34.54
C GLU A 613 -31.11 23.59 34.86
N ALA A 614 -31.62 22.50 35.46
CA ALA A 614 -33.01 22.41 35.90
C ALA A 614 -33.36 23.45 36.98
N ILE A 615 -32.45 23.72 37.92
CA ILE A 615 -32.64 24.74 38.96
C ILE A 615 -32.67 26.13 38.31
N ASP A 616 -31.74 26.42 37.40
CA ASP A 616 -31.64 27.72 36.76
C ASP A 616 -32.81 27.99 35.80
N GLN A 617 -33.39 26.96 35.17
CA GLN A 617 -34.63 27.08 34.41
C GLN A 617 -35.87 27.27 35.30
N THR A 618 -35.84 26.84 36.57
CA THR A 618 -36.97 26.96 37.51
C THR A 618 -37.03 28.32 38.23
N LYS A 619 -35.86 28.94 38.43
CA LYS A 619 -35.72 30.30 39.01
C LYS A 619 -36.30 31.34 38.07
#